data_AF-A0A2A4KGK0-F1
#
_entry.id   AF-A0A2A4KGK0-F1
#
_cell.length_a   1.000
_cell.length_b   1.000
_cell.length_c   1.000
_cell.angle_alpha   90.00
_cell.angle_beta   90.00
_cell.angle_gamma   90.00
#
_symmetry.space_group_name_H-M   'P 1'
#
loop_
_entity.id
_entity.type
_entity.pdbx_description
1 polymer ?
#
loop_
_entity_poly.entity_id
_entity_poly.type
_entity_poly.pdbx_seq_one_letter_code
_entity_poly.pdbx_strand_id
1 'polypeptide(L)'
;MRLEPRRKNSASLRSRNLTMVGALGMAAAAAVLLTGCGQSADNATSAATSEAAKVLPQQQTTTPSATAELTEEQQERKEVLDATKVTFDDAATTAVGEVAGGKLVDLDLEGVDDDDRDESPSPTATGSPTGTASPTGTSSPTASPGAEGPVWVAEVAERDGTIHTVRINAVDGKVTEARVDADQETEDKEQTVEWLSQATQTPQQAAKVATEKKKGTVTSVSLEDNNGDGVIWAVDVVGSDWKRTTFDVDAKTDAIVREENDDY
;
A
#
# COMPACT_ATOMS: atom_id res chain seq x y z
N MET A 1 34.84 -5.73 27.37
CA MET A 1 34.20 -4.61 26.65
C MET A 1 33.54 -5.19 25.41
N ARG A 2 32.22 -5.32 25.43
CA ARG A 2 31.42 -5.81 24.30
C ARG A 2 31.01 -4.58 23.51
N LEU A 3 31.55 -4.43 22.31
CA LEU A 3 31.19 -3.35 21.40
C LEU A 3 29.91 -3.79 20.69
N GLU A 4 28.80 -3.13 21.01
CA GLU A 4 27.54 -3.27 20.28
C GLU A 4 27.70 -2.65 18.88
N PRO A 5 27.32 -3.34 17.80
CA PRO A 5 27.28 -2.74 16.48
C PRO A 5 26.08 -1.81 16.37
N ARG A 6 26.40 -0.56 16.03
CA ARG A 6 25.49 0.55 15.80
C ARG A 6 24.62 0.23 14.57
N ARG A 7 23.35 -0.10 14.78
CA ARG A 7 22.34 -0.18 13.70
C ARG A 7 22.34 1.16 12.95
N LYS A 8 22.59 1.10 11.65
CA LYS A 8 22.27 2.17 10.70
C LYS A 8 21.42 1.54 9.60
N ASN A 9 20.13 1.88 9.66
CA ASN A 9 19.13 1.60 8.66
C ASN A 9 19.56 2.19 7.31
N SER A 10 19.41 1.39 6.25
CA SER A 10 19.38 1.87 4.87
C SER A 10 18.35 0.99 4.13
N ALA A 11 17.41 1.63 3.44
CA ALA A 11 16.38 1.07 2.55
C ALA A 11 15.27 0.19 3.19
N SER A 12 14.24 0.93 3.62
CA SER A 12 12.83 0.59 3.87
C SER A 12 12.26 -0.75 3.35
N LEU A 13 12.40 -1.82 4.15
CA LEU A 13 11.27 -2.70 4.41
C LEU A 13 10.35 -1.93 5.38
N ARG A 14 9.30 -1.26 4.86
CA ARG A 14 8.28 -0.55 5.64
C ARG A 14 7.41 -1.58 6.39
N SER A 15 8.02 -2.23 7.38
CA SER A 15 7.37 -3.11 8.34
C SER A 15 6.45 -2.26 9.22
N ARG A 16 5.15 -2.21 8.87
CA ARG A 16 4.10 -1.64 9.70
C ARG A 16 3.94 -2.52 10.96
N ASN A 17 4.67 -2.16 12.02
CA ASN A 17 4.61 -2.82 13.32
C ASN A 17 3.31 -2.46 14.08
N LEU A 18 2.33 -3.36 14.09
CA LEU A 18 1.21 -3.30 15.05
C LEU A 18 1.72 -3.68 16.44
N THR A 19 1.76 -2.71 17.35
CA THR A 19 2.18 -2.91 18.75
C THR A 19 1.08 -3.67 19.51
N MET A 20 1.33 -4.94 19.79
CA MET A 20 0.57 -5.78 20.72
C MET A 20 0.87 -5.35 22.17
N VAL A 21 -0.11 -4.78 22.87
CA VAL A 21 -0.12 -4.71 24.34
C VAL A 21 -1.02 -5.82 24.85
N GLY A 22 -0.41 -6.92 25.26
CA GLY A 22 -1.06 -7.94 26.09
C GLY A 22 -0.85 -7.67 27.57
N ALA A 23 -1.90 -7.80 28.37
CA ALA A 23 -1.80 -8.12 29.79
C ALA A 23 -3.00 -8.98 30.24
N LEU A 24 -2.65 -10.08 30.90
CA LEU A 24 -3.48 -11.19 31.36
C LEU A 24 -4.52 -10.82 32.44
N GLY A 25 -5.58 -11.64 32.54
CA GLY A 25 -6.32 -11.82 33.81
C GLY A 25 -7.47 -12.82 33.72
N MET A 26 -7.29 -14.03 34.28
CA MET A 26 -8.30 -15.08 34.42
C MET A 26 -9.52 -14.66 35.26
N ALA A 27 -10.71 -15.17 34.90
CA ALA A 27 -11.67 -15.67 35.88
C ALA A 27 -12.65 -16.66 35.24
N ALA A 28 -12.66 -17.88 35.79
CA ALA A 28 -13.64 -18.92 35.50
C ALA A 28 -15.01 -18.59 36.13
N ALA A 29 -16.10 -18.93 35.45
CA ALA A 29 -17.35 -19.27 36.09
C ALA A 29 -18.14 -20.25 35.21
N ALA A 30 -18.33 -21.46 35.75
CA ALA A 30 -19.24 -22.45 35.21
C ALA A 30 -20.69 -22.08 35.57
N ALA A 31 -21.62 -22.31 34.64
CA ALA A 31 -23.02 -22.57 34.95
C ALA A 31 -23.61 -23.47 33.86
N VAL A 32 -24.08 -24.64 34.28
CA VAL A 32 -24.80 -25.62 33.46
C VAL A 32 -26.26 -25.62 33.90
N LEU A 33 -27.14 -25.90 32.93
CA LEU A 33 -28.54 -26.37 33.01
C LEU A 33 -29.63 -25.28 33.12
N LEU A 34 -30.53 -25.21 32.13
CA LEU A 34 -31.79 -25.98 32.08
C LEU A 34 -32.66 -25.57 30.88
N THR A 35 -33.05 -26.58 30.09
CA THR A 35 -34.39 -26.90 29.57
C THR A 35 -35.49 -25.83 29.48
N GLY A 36 -36.25 -25.86 28.38
CA GLY A 36 -37.71 -25.78 28.50
C GLY A 36 -38.47 -25.00 27.42
N CYS A 37 -39.33 -25.71 26.70
CA CYS A 37 -40.33 -25.23 25.74
C CYS A 37 -41.27 -24.14 26.28
N GLY A 38 -41.92 -23.38 25.39
CA GLY A 38 -43.16 -22.71 25.78
C GLY A 38 -43.68 -21.61 24.85
N GLN A 39 -44.49 -22.02 23.88
CA GLN A 39 -45.31 -21.21 22.99
C GLN A 39 -46.42 -20.45 23.76
N SER A 40 -46.79 -19.24 23.35
CA SER A 40 -48.18 -18.77 23.18
C SER A 40 -48.25 -17.36 22.59
N ALA A 41 -49.26 -17.17 21.73
CA ALA A 41 -49.86 -15.90 21.32
C ALA A 41 -50.37 -15.13 22.58
N ASP A 42 -50.80 -13.86 22.58
CA ASP A 42 -51.82 -13.25 21.75
C ASP A 42 -51.76 -11.72 21.74
N ASN A 43 -52.39 -11.20 20.69
CA ASN A 43 -52.85 -9.86 20.36
C ASN A 43 -53.50 -9.05 21.51
N ALA A 44 -53.14 -7.76 21.63
CA ALA A 44 -54.08 -6.71 22.03
C ALA A 44 -53.58 -5.30 21.65
N THR A 45 -54.13 -4.80 20.54
CA THR A 45 -54.30 -3.37 20.25
C THR A 45 -54.99 -2.64 21.40
N SER A 46 -54.48 -1.47 21.78
CA SER A 46 -55.33 -0.30 22.11
C SER A 46 -54.52 0.99 22.04
N ALA A 47 -54.96 1.86 21.14
CA ALA A 47 -54.54 3.24 21.05
C ALA A 47 -54.99 4.03 22.29
N ALA A 48 -54.13 4.92 22.77
CA ALA A 48 -54.55 6.07 23.55
C ALA A 48 -53.74 7.29 23.10
N THR A 49 -54.48 8.21 22.49
CA THR A 49 -54.11 9.61 22.24
C THR A 49 -53.60 10.28 23.50
N SER A 50 -52.49 11.02 23.38
CA SER A 50 -52.19 12.15 24.26
C SER A 50 -51.41 13.19 23.48
N GLU A 51 -52.09 14.31 23.27
CA GLU A 51 -51.62 15.57 22.76
C GLU A 51 -50.79 16.25 23.86
N ALA A 52 -49.53 16.57 23.58
CA ALA A 52 -48.79 17.58 24.32
C ALA A 52 -47.76 18.22 23.39
N ALA A 53 -48.02 19.49 23.08
CA ALA A 53 -47.21 20.33 22.23
C ALA A 53 -45.81 20.60 22.80
N LYS A 54 -44.96 21.08 21.89
CA LYS A 54 -43.89 22.09 22.11
C LYS A 54 -42.48 21.52 22.35
N VAL A 55 -41.75 21.25 21.28
CA VAL A 55 -40.71 22.14 20.70
C VAL A 55 -40.09 21.46 19.47
N LEU A 56 -40.29 22.05 18.29
CA LEU A 56 -39.51 21.73 17.09
C LEU A 56 -38.30 22.68 17.08
N PRO A 57 -37.05 22.22 17.20
CA PRO A 57 -35.93 22.96 16.66
C PRO A 57 -36.09 23.00 15.15
N GLN A 58 -36.02 24.22 14.61
CA GLN A 58 -35.98 24.49 13.19
C GLN A 58 -34.86 23.71 12.50
N GLN A 59 -35.14 23.33 11.26
CA GLN A 59 -34.21 22.80 10.29
C GLN A 59 -32.81 23.41 10.41
N GLN A 60 -31.82 22.56 10.65
CA GLN A 60 -30.65 22.57 9.80
C GLN A 60 -30.54 21.17 9.19
N THR A 61 -31.32 20.95 8.12
CA THR A 61 -30.86 20.05 7.08
C THR A 61 -29.62 20.70 6.47
N THR A 62 -28.46 20.50 7.08
CA THR A 62 -27.20 20.60 6.35
C THR A 62 -27.22 19.47 5.34
N THR A 63 -27.85 19.71 4.19
CA THR A 63 -27.50 19.01 2.97
C THR A 63 -25.98 19.18 2.81
N PRO A 64 -25.16 18.12 2.87
CA PRO A 64 -23.81 18.23 2.40
C PRO A 64 -23.92 18.37 0.87
N SER A 65 -24.06 19.60 0.39
CA SER A 65 -23.50 19.96 -0.91
C SER A 65 -22.03 20.27 -0.66
N ALA A 66 -21.26 19.22 -0.41
CA ALA A 66 -19.83 19.25 -0.65
C ALA A 66 -19.65 18.51 -1.96
N THR A 67 -19.38 19.25 -3.04
CA THR A 67 -18.43 18.73 -4.01
C THR A 67 -17.14 18.62 -3.19
N ALA A 68 -16.89 17.45 -2.60
CA ALA A 68 -15.71 17.26 -1.78
C ALA A 68 -14.50 17.55 -2.67
N GLU A 69 -13.77 18.60 -2.34
CA GLU A 69 -12.46 18.83 -2.95
C GLU A 69 -11.57 17.64 -2.58
N LEU A 70 -10.75 17.19 -3.53
CA LEU A 70 -9.81 16.10 -3.28
C LEU A 70 -8.84 16.53 -2.18
N THR A 71 -8.41 15.58 -1.35
CA THR A 71 -7.27 15.81 -0.46
C THR A 71 -6.01 16.06 -1.29
N GLU A 72 -4.98 16.68 -0.70
CA GLU A 72 -3.69 16.91 -1.38
C GLU A 72 -3.13 15.58 -1.91
N GLU A 73 -3.14 14.55 -1.07
CA GLU A 73 -2.70 13.20 -1.45
C GLU A 73 -3.52 12.60 -2.60
N GLN A 74 -4.85 12.76 -2.60
CA GLN A 74 -5.71 12.31 -3.71
C GLN A 74 -5.41 13.06 -5.00
N GLN A 75 -5.10 14.35 -4.92
CA GLN A 75 -4.74 15.17 -6.07
C GLN A 75 -3.38 14.75 -6.65
N GLU A 76 -2.39 14.46 -5.81
CA GLU A 76 -1.06 14.00 -6.24
C GLU A 76 -1.12 12.63 -6.89
N ARG A 77 -1.80 11.68 -6.24
CA ARG A 77 -2.09 10.37 -6.80
C ARG A 77 -2.82 10.48 -8.14
N LYS A 78 -3.78 11.40 -8.24
CA LYS A 78 -4.48 11.68 -9.49
C LYS A 78 -3.53 12.14 -10.59
N GLU A 79 -2.61 13.05 -10.29
CA GLU A 79 -1.65 13.57 -11.28
C GLU A 79 -0.70 12.47 -11.76
N VAL A 80 -0.21 11.62 -10.86
CA VAL A 80 0.62 10.45 -11.21
C VAL A 80 -0.13 9.47 -12.09
N LEU A 81 -1.37 9.13 -11.74
CA LEU A 81 -2.19 8.21 -12.52
C LEU A 81 -2.62 8.77 -13.88
N ASP A 82 -2.90 10.07 -13.97
CA ASP A 82 -3.23 10.74 -15.24
C ASP A 82 -2.02 10.78 -16.18
N ALA A 83 -0.80 10.88 -15.65
CA ALA A 83 0.45 10.87 -16.42
C ALA A 83 0.87 9.45 -16.84
N THR A 84 0.48 8.43 -16.07
CA THR A 84 0.85 7.03 -16.29
C THR A 84 0.11 6.45 -17.48
N LYS A 85 0.87 5.85 -18.41
CA LYS A 85 0.34 5.20 -19.63
C LYS A 85 0.65 3.71 -19.66
N VAL A 86 1.73 3.29 -19.01
CA VAL A 86 2.15 1.91 -18.88
C VAL A 86 1.37 1.30 -17.73
N THR A 87 0.62 0.25 -18.02
CA THR A 87 -0.18 -0.45 -17.00
C THR A 87 0.70 -1.32 -16.12
N PHE A 88 0.15 -1.71 -14.97
CA PHE A 88 0.77 -2.69 -14.08
C PHE A 88 1.20 -3.98 -14.81
N ASP A 89 0.33 -4.58 -15.64
CA ASP A 89 0.64 -5.83 -16.35
C ASP A 89 1.78 -5.65 -17.37
N ASP A 90 1.82 -4.52 -18.06
CA ASP A 90 2.89 -4.19 -19.01
C ASP A 90 4.23 -3.95 -18.29
N ALA A 91 4.21 -3.24 -17.16
CA ALA A 91 5.38 -3.02 -16.33
C ALA A 91 5.91 -4.33 -15.74
N ALA A 92 5.03 -5.16 -15.17
CA ALA A 92 5.38 -6.48 -14.65
C ALA A 92 6.01 -7.39 -15.72
N THR A 93 5.41 -7.40 -16.92
CA THR A 93 5.93 -8.18 -18.05
C THR A 93 7.30 -7.67 -18.49
N THR A 94 7.47 -6.35 -18.57
CA THR A 94 8.73 -5.72 -18.95
C THR A 94 9.83 -6.02 -17.92
N ALA A 95 9.54 -5.86 -16.63
CA ALA A 95 10.50 -6.11 -15.55
C ALA A 95 10.99 -7.56 -15.53
N VAL A 96 10.07 -8.54 -15.58
CA VAL A 96 10.43 -9.96 -15.62
C VAL A 96 11.19 -10.31 -16.91
N GLY A 97 10.94 -9.59 -18.00
CA GLY A 97 11.67 -9.77 -19.26
C GLY A 97 13.15 -9.38 -19.19
N GLU A 98 13.52 -8.44 -18.31
CA GLU A 98 14.91 -7.99 -18.13
C GLU A 98 15.76 -8.99 -17.32
N VAL A 99 15.13 -9.81 -16.48
CA VAL A 99 15.83 -10.79 -15.63
C VAL A 99 15.49 -12.20 -16.07
N ALA A 100 16.42 -12.85 -16.76
CA ALA A 100 16.19 -14.15 -17.37
C ALA A 100 15.78 -15.22 -16.33
N GLY A 101 14.54 -15.68 -16.41
CA GLY A 101 13.99 -16.67 -15.47
C GLY A 101 13.65 -16.09 -14.09
N GLY A 102 13.65 -14.77 -13.96
CA GLY A 102 13.27 -14.06 -12.75
C GLY A 102 11.79 -14.18 -12.44
N LYS A 103 11.44 -13.87 -11.19
CA LYS A 103 10.07 -13.79 -10.68
C LYS A 103 9.88 -12.44 -10.02
N LEU A 104 8.81 -11.75 -10.38
CA LEU A 104 8.44 -10.49 -9.74
C LEU A 104 8.10 -10.76 -8.27
N VAL A 105 8.69 -10.00 -7.36
CA VAL A 105 8.38 -10.02 -5.91
C VAL A 105 7.80 -8.70 -5.45
N ASP A 106 8.12 -7.60 -6.12
CA ASP A 106 7.57 -6.28 -5.88
C ASP A 106 7.43 -5.51 -7.20
N LEU A 107 6.39 -4.69 -7.32
CA LEU A 107 6.24 -3.67 -8.36
C LEU A 107 5.40 -2.51 -7.84
N ASP A 108 6.01 -1.35 -7.71
CA ASP A 108 5.41 -0.12 -7.20
C ASP A 108 5.47 1.03 -8.23
N LEU A 109 4.43 1.84 -8.30
CA LEU A 109 4.38 3.09 -9.04
C LEU A 109 4.77 4.27 -8.12
N GLU A 110 5.98 4.78 -8.29
CA GLU A 110 6.50 5.90 -7.50
C GLU A 110 5.57 7.14 -7.58
N GLY A 111 5.35 7.77 -6.42
CA GLY A 111 4.57 9.00 -6.28
C GLY A 111 3.06 8.79 -6.06
N VAL A 112 2.60 7.55 -5.95
CA VAL A 112 1.21 7.26 -5.54
C VAL A 112 1.01 7.38 -4.02
N ASP A 113 2.09 7.23 -3.26
CA ASP A 113 2.11 7.14 -1.79
C ASP A 113 3.18 8.07 -1.19
N ASP A 114 2.79 9.29 -0.84
CA ASP A 114 3.69 10.30 -0.28
C ASP A 114 3.73 10.30 1.25
N ASP A 115 3.95 9.13 1.86
CA ASP A 115 4.28 9.05 3.30
C ASP A 115 5.76 9.40 3.59
N ASP A 116 6.59 9.72 2.58
CA ASP A 116 8.03 9.96 2.72
C ASP A 116 8.49 11.42 2.48
N ARG A 117 7.57 12.40 2.33
CA ARG A 117 7.94 13.82 2.15
C ARG A 117 8.35 14.57 3.43
N ASP A 118 9.10 13.93 4.32
CA ASP A 118 9.82 14.63 5.40
C ASP A 118 11.14 15.27 4.90
N GLU A 119 11.52 15.07 3.63
CA GLU A 119 12.53 15.91 2.96
C GLU A 119 11.88 17.09 2.22
N SER A 120 11.34 18.02 3.00
CA SER A 120 10.88 19.33 2.51
C SER A 120 12.06 20.17 1.98
N PRO A 121 12.14 20.51 0.68
CA PRO A 121 12.98 21.62 0.26
C PRO A 121 12.25 22.91 0.67
N SER A 122 12.51 23.41 1.88
CA SER A 122 12.08 24.74 2.28
C SER A 122 12.53 25.78 1.24
N PRO A 123 11.62 26.50 0.57
CA PRO A 123 11.99 27.58 -0.33
C PRO A 123 12.24 28.83 0.49
N THR A 124 13.43 28.96 1.09
CA THR A 124 13.86 30.24 1.68
C THR A 124 14.35 31.17 0.56
N ALA A 125 13.42 31.63 -0.27
CA ALA A 125 13.67 32.75 -1.17
C ALA A 125 13.55 34.06 -0.39
N THR A 126 14.67 34.54 0.15
CA THR A 126 14.86 35.98 0.40
C THR A 126 16.06 36.42 -0.42
N GLY A 127 15.79 36.87 -1.63
CA GLY A 127 16.79 37.51 -2.47
C GLY A 127 17.03 38.95 -2.06
N SER A 128 18.30 39.36 -2.02
CA SER A 128 18.76 40.60 -2.66
C SER A 128 20.29 40.68 -2.70
N PRO A 129 20.85 41.41 -3.68
CA PRO A 129 21.93 40.90 -4.53
C PRO A 129 23.31 41.50 -4.20
N THR A 130 24.37 40.88 -4.73
CA THR A 130 25.50 41.49 -5.50
C THR A 130 26.83 40.77 -5.23
N GLY A 131 27.51 40.34 -6.30
CA GLY A 131 28.95 39.98 -6.28
C GLY A 131 29.23 38.55 -6.76
N THR A 132 29.44 38.32 -8.05
CA THR A 132 30.74 38.26 -8.74
C THR A 132 31.49 36.92 -8.58
N ALA A 133 31.60 36.21 -9.71
CA ALA A 133 32.59 35.20 -10.13
C ALA A 133 32.50 33.73 -9.60
N SER A 134 31.93 32.85 -10.44
CA SER A 134 32.53 31.69 -11.16
C SER A 134 33.38 30.61 -10.41
N PRO A 135 33.53 29.37 -10.93
CA PRO A 135 32.60 28.26 -10.81
C PRO A 135 33.29 26.95 -10.35
N THR A 136 32.80 26.26 -9.32
CA THR A 136 33.04 24.83 -9.09
C THR A 136 32.02 24.33 -8.07
N GLY A 137 30.79 24.07 -8.53
CA GLY A 137 29.82 23.26 -7.81
C GLY A 137 29.88 21.86 -8.38
N THR A 138 30.68 21.01 -7.79
CA THR A 138 30.61 19.56 -7.97
C THR A 138 29.21 19.13 -7.53
N SER A 139 28.32 18.98 -8.50
CA SER A 139 27.03 18.32 -8.33
C SER A 139 27.30 16.87 -7.94
N SER A 140 27.03 16.53 -6.68
CA SER A 140 26.75 15.16 -6.29
C SER A 140 25.50 14.69 -7.07
N PRO A 141 25.60 13.63 -7.87
CA PRO A 141 24.44 13.05 -8.55
C PRO A 141 23.79 12.04 -7.61
N THR A 142 22.47 12.13 -7.44
CA THR A 142 21.54 10.98 -7.35
C THR A 142 20.10 11.50 -7.26
N ALA A 143 19.76 12.38 -8.19
CA ALA A 143 18.52 12.22 -8.92
C ALA A 143 19.01 11.97 -10.34
N SER A 144 18.85 10.75 -10.85
CA SER A 144 19.24 10.46 -12.22
C SER A 144 18.36 11.33 -13.13
N PRO A 145 18.91 12.26 -13.92
CA PRO A 145 18.12 13.10 -14.81
C PRO A 145 17.73 12.25 -16.02
N GLY A 146 16.60 11.54 -15.94
CA GLY A 146 16.27 10.56 -16.96
C GLY A 146 14.81 10.18 -17.14
N ALA A 147 13.92 10.40 -16.17
CA ALA A 147 12.50 10.12 -16.37
C ALA A 147 11.70 11.42 -16.23
N GLU A 148 11.36 12.02 -17.35
CA GLU A 148 10.26 12.99 -17.38
C GLU A 148 8.95 12.22 -17.14
N GLY A 149 8.55 12.07 -15.86
CA GLY A 149 7.28 11.44 -15.48
C GLY A 149 7.40 10.31 -14.45
N PRO A 150 6.26 9.68 -14.09
CA PRO A 150 6.20 8.61 -13.10
C PRO A 150 7.00 7.37 -13.51
N VAL A 151 7.42 6.58 -12.52
CA VAL A 151 8.29 5.42 -12.70
C VAL A 151 7.72 4.22 -11.97
N TRP A 152 7.66 3.10 -12.68
CA TRP A 152 7.47 1.78 -12.09
C TRP A 152 8.81 1.26 -11.59
N VAL A 153 8.88 0.84 -10.33
CA VAL A 153 10.05 0.20 -9.74
C VAL A 153 9.66 -1.24 -9.42
N ALA A 154 10.36 -2.18 -10.04
CA ALA A 154 10.16 -3.60 -9.81
C ALA A 154 11.35 -4.21 -9.10
N GLU A 155 11.06 -5.14 -8.20
CA GLU A 155 12.03 -6.11 -7.70
C GLU A 155 11.75 -7.47 -8.34
N VAL A 156 12.77 -8.00 -9.02
CA VAL A 156 12.69 -9.29 -9.71
C VAL A 156 13.76 -10.22 -9.15
N ALA A 157 13.30 -11.30 -8.54
CA ALA A 157 14.15 -12.31 -7.92
C ALA A 157 14.58 -13.38 -8.93
N GLU A 158 15.88 -13.63 -9.02
CA GLU A 158 16.41 -14.84 -9.63
C GLU A 158 16.10 -16.09 -8.78
N ARG A 159 16.36 -17.27 -9.35
CA ARG A 159 16.09 -18.56 -8.68
C ARG A 159 16.86 -18.74 -7.35
N ASP A 160 18.00 -18.08 -7.19
CA ASP A 160 18.81 -18.12 -5.97
C ASP A 160 18.43 -17.02 -4.96
N GLY A 161 17.36 -16.28 -5.22
CA GLY A 161 16.89 -15.18 -4.39
C GLY A 161 17.56 -13.84 -4.69
N THR A 162 18.51 -13.76 -5.64
CA THR A 162 19.12 -12.47 -6.01
C THR A 162 18.05 -11.54 -6.58
N ILE A 163 17.83 -10.42 -5.92
CA ILE A 163 16.95 -9.34 -6.37
C ILE A 163 17.66 -8.46 -7.39
N HIS A 164 16.94 -8.14 -8.46
CA HIS A 164 17.27 -7.04 -9.36
C HIS A 164 16.23 -5.96 -9.23
N THR A 165 16.68 -4.71 -9.16
CA THR A 165 15.83 -3.55 -9.31
C THR A 165 15.73 -3.18 -10.78
N VAL A 166 14.51 -3.09 -11.29
CA VAL A 166 14.21 -2.63 -12.65
C VAL A 166 13.34 -1.39 -12.58
N ARG A 167 13.80 -0.26 -13.12
CA ARG A 167 13.04 1.00 -13.16
C ARG A 167 12.55 1.27 -14.57
N ILE A 168 11.23 1.38 -14.73
CA ILE A 168 10.55 1.52 -16.02
C ILE A 168 9.84 2.88 -16.03
N ASN A 169 10.09 3.69 -17.04
CA ASN A 169 9.33 4.93 -17.22
C ASN A 169 7.85 4.60 -17.48
N ALA A 170 6.96 5.08 -16.61
CA ALA A 170 5.54 4.73 -16.65
C ALA A 170 4.76 5.47 -17.75
N VAL A 171 5.40 6.35 -18.52
CA VAL A 171 4.82 7.07 -19.65
C VAL A 171 5.09 6.35 -20.98
N ASP A 172 6.31 5.83 -21.18
CA ASP A 172 6.71 5.22 -22.47
C ASP A 172 7.14 3.75 -22.39
N GLY A 173 7.20 3.17 -21.19
CA GLY A 173 7.49 1.76 -20.96
C GLY A 173 8.96 1.41 -21.09
N LYS A 174 9.85 2.40 -21.20
CA LYS A 174 11.28 2.12 -21.34
C LYS A 174 11.92 1.81 -20.00
N VAL A 175 12.71 0.75 -19.98
CA VAL A 175 13.63 0.46 -18.89
C VAL A 175 14.70 1.55 -18.86
N THR A 176 14.74 2.28 -17.75
CA THR A 176 15.73 3.33 -17.46
C THR A 176 16.89 2.81 -16.62
N GLU A 177 16.65 1.73 -15.89
CA GLU A 177 17.65 1.06 -15.06
C GLU A 177 17.27 -0.41 -14.88
N ALA A 178 18.26 -1.29 -14.93
CA ALA A 178 18.16 -2.70 -14.55
C ALA A 178 19.49 -3.10 -13.92
N ARG A 179 19.48 -3.41 -12.63
CA ARG A 179 20.70 -3.77 -11.89
C ARG A 179 20.40 -4.73 -10.77
N VAL A 180 21.38 -5.58 -10.45
CA VAL A 180 21.38 -6.35 -9.21
C VAL A 180 21.42 -5.38 -8.05
N ASP A 181 20.58 -5.60 -7.04
CA ASP A 181 20.63 -4.77 -5.84
C ASP A 181 21.93 -5.03 -5.08
N ALA A 182 22.64 -3.94 -4.75
CA ALA A 182 23.94 -3.99 -4.10
C ALA A 182 23.68 -3.99 -2.59
N ASP A 183 24.20 -5.00 -1.89
CA ASP A 183 24.06 -5.21 -0.42
C ASP A 183 22.98 -6.21 0.01
N GLN A 184 22.63 -7.18 -0.85
CA GLN A 184 21.76 -8.30 -0.46
C GLN A 184 22.47 -9.29 0.47
N GLU A 185 21.88 -9.49 1.65
CA GLU A 185 22.35 -10.49 2.61
C GLU A 185 21.91 -11.90 2.18
N THR A 186 22.72 -12.92 2.51
CA THR A 186 22.37 -14.31 2.18
C THR A 186 21.04 -14.74 2.80
N GLU A 187 20.74 -14.27 4.02
CA GLU A 187 19.50 -14.59 4.73
C GLU A 187 18.27 -14.02 4.00
N ASP A 188 18.36 -12.78 3.50
CA ASP A 188 17.29 -12.15 2.72
C ASP A 188 17.03 -12.94 1.43
N LYS A 189 18.09 -13.35 0.71
CA LYS A 189 17.96 -14.17 -0.49
C LYS A 189 17.30 -15.52 -0.21
N GLU A 190 17.70 -16.19 0.88
CA GLU A 190 17.09 -17.45 1.31
C GLU A 190 15.60 -17.26 1.66
N GLN A 191 15.26 -16.16 2.31
CA GLN A 191 13.87 -15.79 2.64
C GLN A 191 13.04 -15.57 1.37
N THR A 192 13.55 -14.85 0.38
CA THR A 192 12.89 -14.65 -0.92
C THR A 192 12.64 -15.97 -1.63
N VAL A 193 13.63 -16.88 -1.64
CA VAL A 193 13.46 -18.22 -2.25
C VAL A 193 12.36 -19.00 -1.56
N GLU A 194 12.30 -18.97 -0.23
CA GLU A 194 11.27 -19.64 0.55
C GLU A 194 9.88 -19.07 0.25
N TRP A 195 9.71 -17.74 0.27
CA TRP A 195 8.45 -17.08 -0.06
C TRP A 195 7.96 -17.42 -1.48
N LEU A 196 8.86 -17.36 -2.46
CA LEU A 196 8.55 -17.72 -3.84
C LEU A 196 8.20 -19.22 -4.01
N SER A 197 8.67 -20.08 -3.11
CA SER A 197 8.31 -21.51 -3.12
C SER A 197 6.91 -21.76 -2.57
N GLN A 198 6.43 -20.90 -1.68
CA GLN A 198 5.09 -20.97 -1.09
C GLN A 198 4.03 -20.31 -2.00
N ALA A 199 4.41 -19.26 -2.72
CA ALA A 199 3.54 -18.56 -3.65
C ALA A 199 3.22 -19.42 -4.89
N THR A 200 1.95 -19.81 -5.03
CA THR A 200 1.44 -20.52 -6.21
C THR A 200 0.76 -19.57 -7.21
N GLN A 201 0.13 -18.52 -6.69
CA GLN A 201 -0.43 -17.42 -7.48
C GLN A 201 0.67 -16.47 -7.92
N THR A 202 0.55 -15.97 -9.13
CA THR A 202 1.36 -14.88 -9.67
C THR A 202 0.86 -13.52 -9.18
N PRO A 203 1.70 -12.48 -9.17
CA PRO A 203 1.27 -11.13 -8.83
C PRO A 203 0.14 -10.63 -9.75
N GLN A 204 0.16 -10.98 -11.05
CA GLN A 204 -0.92 -10.63 -11.98
C GLN A 204 -2.26 -11.31 -11.62
N GLN A 205 -2.23 -12.54 -11.11
CA GLN A 205 -3.44 -13.21 -10.62
C GLN A 205 -3.99 -12.51 -9.38
N ALA A 206 -3.13 -12.12 -8.43
CA ALA A 206 -3.54 -11.36 -7.25
C ALA A 206 -4.13 -9.99 -7.63
N ALA A 207 -3.46 -9.25 -8.52
CA ALA A 207 -3.94 -7.98 -9.08
C ALA A 207 -5.33 -8.13 -9.73
N LYS A 208 -5.55 -9.22 -10.46
CA LYS A 208 -6.86 -9.54 -11.04
C LYS A 208 -7.92 -9.80 -9.96
N VAL A 209 -7.60 -10.58 -8.92
CA VAL A 209 -8.52 -10.83 -7.79
C VAL A 209 -8.92 -9.52 -7.12
N ALA A 210 -7.96 -8.66 -6.81
CA ALA A 210 -8.19 -7.35 -6.21
C ALA A 210 -9.08 -6.45 -7.09
N THR A 211 -8.81 -6.38 -8.40
CA THR A 211 -9.59 -5.55 -9.34
C THR A 211 -10.96 -6.13 -9.73
N GLU A 212 -11.16 -7.43 -9.52
CA GLU A 212 -12.49 -8.07 -9.57
C GLU A 212 -13.33 -7.70 -8.35
N LYS A 213 -12.70 -7.62 -7.18
CA LYS A 213 -13.32 -7.18 -5.92
C LYS A 213 -13.65 -5.68 -5.92
N LYS A 214 -12.72 -4.82 -6.33
CA LYS A 214 -12.91 -3.36 -6.41
C LYS A 214 -12.32 -2.82 -7.70
N LYS A 215 -13.13 -2.15 -8.51
CA LYS A 215 -12.66 -1.57 -9.77
C LYS A 215 -11.72 -0.40 -9.49
N GLY A 216 -10.60 -0.38 -10.19
CA GLY A 216 -9.58 0.65 -10.04
C GLY A 216 -8.31 0.32 -10.83
N THR A 217 -7.30 1.15 -10.63
CA THR A 217 -5.95 0.97 -11.19
C THR A 217 -5.06 0.34 -10.13
N VAL A 218 -4.37 -0.74 -10.48
CA VAL A 218 -3.35 -1.34 -9.61
C VAL A 218 -2.12 -0.43 -9.65
N THR A 219 -1.64 -0.04 -8.47
CA THR A 219 -0.47 0.84 -8.30
C THR A 219 0.69 0.17 -7.60
N SER A 220 0.43 -0.90 -6.85
CA SER A 220 1.49 -1.73 -6.27
C SER A 220 1.08 -3.20 -6.16
N VAL A 221 2.07 -4.09 -6.25
CA VAL A 221 1.98 -5.47 -5.78
C VAL A 221 3.27 -5.84 -5.04
N SER A 222 3.15 -6.46 -3.87
CA SER A 222 4.31 -6.88 -3.06
C SER A 222 4.08 -8.25 -2.45
N LEU A 223 5.09 -9.13 -2.50
CA LEU A 223 5.07 -10.43 -1.83
C LEU A 223 5.51 -10.23 -0.38
N GLU A 224 4.63 -10.53 0.58
CA GLU A 224 4.88 -10.29 1.99
C GLU A 224 4.59 -11.53 2.85
N ASP A 225 5.21 -11.58 4.03
CA ASP A 225 4.86 -12.54 5.09
C ASP A 225 3.48 -12.22 5.69
N ASN A 226 2.65 -13.25 5.84
CA ASN A 226 1.35 -13.15 6.47
C ASN A 226 1.44 -13.46 7.98
N ASN A 227 2.26 -12.71 8.70
CA ASN A 227 2.52 -12.90 10.13
C ASN A 227 2.88 -14.34 10.53
N GLY A 228 3.65 -15.05 9.68
CA GLY A 228 4.03 -16.44 9.86
C GLY A 228 3.00 -17.49 9.40
N ASP A 229 1.83 -17.07 8.92
CA ASP A 229 0.77 -17.95 8.38
C ASP A 229 0.88 -18.09 6.85
N GLY A 230 2.10 -18.07 6.31
CA GLY A 230 2.40 -18.18 4.88
C GLY A 230 2.72 -16.82 4.26
N VAL A 231 2.44 -16.68 2.96
CA VAL A 231 2.74 -15.47 2.17
C VAL A 231 1.50 -14.95 1.46
N ILE A 232 1.43 -13.63 1.35
CA ILE A 232 0.37 -12.90 0.65
C ILE A 232 0.96 -12.00 -0.43
N TRP A 233 0.14 -11.69 -1.43
CA TRP A 233 0.34 -10.55 -2.31
C TRP A 233 -0.44 -9.37 -1.75
N ALA A 234 0.24 -8.34 -1.26
CA ALA A 234 -0.37 -7.05 -0.96
C ALA A 234 -0.57 -6.31 -2.28
N VAL A 235 -1.81 -5.95 -2.62
CA VAL A 235 -2.15 -5.28 -3.88
C VAL A 235 -2.83 -3.95 -3.57
N ASP A 236 -2.23 -2.86 -4.02
CA ASP A 236 -2.83 -1.54 -3.92
C ASP A 236 -3.63 -1.19 -5.17
N VAL A 237 -4.91 -0.84 -4.95
CA VAL A 237 -5.86 -0.47 -5.99
C VAL A 237 -6.41 0.92 -5.71
N VAL A 238 -6.24 1.82 -6.67
CA VAL A 238 -6.80 3.18 -6.61
C VAL A 238 -8.13 3.22 -7.37
N GLY A 239 -9.20 3.57 -6.65
CA GLY A 239 -10.54 3.72 -7.19
C GLY A 239 -10.76 5.04 -7.93
N SER A 240 -11.93 5.20 -8.55
CA SER A 240 -12.32 6.47 -9.21
C SER A 240 -12.52 7.65 -8.24
N ASP A 241 -12.58 7.35 -6.94
CA ASP A 241 -12.60 8.29 -5.82
C ASP A 241 -11.19 8.72 -5.39
N TRP A 242 -10.14 8.24 -6.08
CA TRP A 242 -8.72 8.50 -5.77
C TRP A 242 -8.28 7.98 -4.39
N LYS A 243 -9.13 7.16 -3.76
CA LYS A 243 -8.79 6.42 -2.56
C LYS A 243 -8.08 5.14 -2.94
N ARG A 244 -7.08 4.79 -2.15
CA ARG A 244 -6.38 3.53 -2.24
C ARG A 244 -7.06 2.48 -1.37
N THR A 245 -7.04 1.25 -1.83
CA THR A 245 -7.40 0.07 -1.05
C THR A 245 -6.32 -0.98 -1.24
N THR A 246 -5.75 -1.43 -0.13
CA THR A 246 -4.81 -2.55 -0.10
C THR A 246 -5.58 -3.85 0.11
N PHE A 247 -5.38 -4.81 -0.78
CA PHE A 247 -5.90 -6.16 -0.66
C PHE A 247 -4.75 -7.12 -0.41
N ASP A 248 -4.80 -7.86 0.70
CA ASP A 248 -3.92 -9.00 0.88
C ASP A 248 -4.58 -10.23 0.28
N VAL A 249 -3.97 -10.76 -0.75
CA VAL A 249 -4.41 -11.98 -1.42
C VAL A 249 -3.49 -13.11 -1.02
N ASP A 250 -4.03 -14.17 -0.43
CA ASP A 250 -3.27 -15.39 -0.12
C ASP A 250 -2.57 -15.90 -1.39
N ALA A 251 -1.24 -15.90 -1.35
CA ALA A 251 -0.42 -16.16 -2.53
C ALA A 251 -0.46 -17.64 -2.96
N LYS A 252 -1.16 -18.51 -2.22
CA LYS A 252 -1.37 -19.92 -2.59
C LYS A 252 -2.78 -20.16 -3.12
N THR A 253 -3.78 -19.58 -2.49
CA THR A 253 -5.19 -19.98 -2.64
C THR A 253 -6.06 -18.96 -3.34
N ASP A 254 -5.57 -17.75 -3.64
CA ASP A 254 -6.32 -16.62 -4.24
C ASP A 254 -7.36 -15.94 -3.33
N ALA A 255 -7.48 -16.38 -2.08
CA ALA A 255 -8.40 -15.79 -1.13
C ALA A 255 -7.93 -14.40 -0.66
N ILE A 256 -8.82 -13.40 -0.67
CA ILE A 256 -8.55 -12.12 0.01
C ILE A 256 -8.65 -12.35 1.52
N VAL A 257 -7.53 -12.19 2.23
CA VAL A 257 -7.44 -12.39 3.68
C VAL A 257 -7.55 -11.08 4.46
N ARG A 258 -7.22 -9.94 3.83
CA ARG A 258 -7.37 -8.59 4.41
C ARG A 258 -7.73 -7.57 3.32
N GLU A 259 -8.51 -6.57 3.70
CA GLU A 259 -8.87 -5.40 2.89
C GLU A 259 -8.72 -4.16 3.78
N GLU A 260 -7.87 -3.22 3.39
CA GLU A 260 -7.58 -1.97 4.11
C GLU A 260 -7.86 -0.78 3.19
N ASN A 261 -8.64 0.20 3.64
CA ASN A 261 -8.97 1.40 2.85
C ASN A 261 -8.23 2.60 3.42
N ASP A 262 -7.73 3.48 2.56
CA ASP A 262 -7.24 4.80 2.99
C ASP A 262 -8.44 5.67 3.40
N ASP A 263 -8.57 5.84 4.71
CA ASP A 263 -9.70 6.49 5.36
C ASP A 263 -9.37 7.90 5.84
N TYR A 264 -8.61 8.71 5.09
CA TYR A 264 -8.41 10.13 5.43
C TYR A 264 -8.42 11.06 4.20
#